data_AF-A0A9E1R4C3-F1
#
_entry.id   AF-A0A9E1R4C3-F1
#
_cell.length_a   1.000
_cell.length_b   1.000
_cell.length_c   1.000
_cell.angle_alpha   90.00
_cell.angle_beta   90.00
_cell.angle_gamma   90.00
#
_symmetry.space_group_name_H-M   'P 1'
#
loop_
_entity.id
_entity.type
_entity.pdbx_description
1 polymer ?
#
loop_
_entity_poly.entity_id
_entity_poly.type
_entity_poly.pdbx_seq_one_letter_code
_entity_poly.pdbx_strand_id
1 'polypeptide(L)'
;MILASGHRAGILFVLSAGIFWSTSGILYRLLQEATPWHVLFYRSLALLGALLIWFVWRYRGAMSTKLVDAGVPALIGGLCLGTAFAGYILALEHTTVANAMFLLASAPFFAALAGRFLLGEGIASYTWVAMLVAAVGIAIMAGDELSLGKGLGEGFGLI
;
A
#
# COMPACT_ATOMS: atom_id res chain seq x y z
N MET A 1 -5.81 8.85 31.45
CA MET A 1 -6.88 7.86 31.16
C MET A 1 -7.54 8.02 29.79
N ILE A 2 -7.08 8.93 28.90
CA ILE A 2 -7.60 9.10 27.51
C ILE A 2 -6.83 8.27 26.47
N LEU A 3 -5.62 7.78 26.80
CA LEU A 3 -4.80 6.98 25.88
C LEU A 3 -5.30 5.54 25.69
N ALA A 4 -6.02 4.97 26.67
CA ALA A 4 -6.50 3.58 26.61
C ALA A 4 -7.71 3.38 25.68
N SER A 5 -8.56 4.40 25.50
CA SER A 5 -9.69 4.35 24.56
C SER A 5 -9.24 4.50 23.11
N GLY A 6 -8.21 5.32 22.87
CA GLY A 6 -7.61 5.52 21.54
C GLY A 6 -6.91 4.28 21.00
N HIS A 7 -6.21 3.51 21.84
CA HIS A 7 -5.50 2.31 21.39
C HIS A 7 -6.45 1.19 20.95
N ARG A 8 -7.53 0.94 21.69
CA ARG A 8 -8.56 -0.06 21.31
C ARG A 8 -9.31 0.35 20.04
N ALA A 9 -9.66 1.64 19.92
CA ALA A 9 -10.25 2.17 18.68
C ALA A 9 -9.27 2.04 17.50
N GLY A 10 -7.98 2.34 17.71
CA GLY A 10 -6.93 2.15 16.72
C GLY A 10 -6.80 0.70 16.24
N ILE A 11 -6.79 -0.27 17.18
CA ILE A 11 -6.80 -1.70 16.84
C ILE A 11 -8.02 -2.05 15.99
N LEU A 12 -9.21 -1.60 16.37
CA LEU A 12 -10.43 -1.86 15.61
C LEU A 12 -10.36 -1.28 14.19
N PHE A 13 -9.84 -0.05 14.04
CA PHE A 13 -9.65 0.55 12.72
C PHE A 13 -8.64 -0.21 11.85
N VAL A 14 -7.51 -0.66 12.43
CA VAL A 14 -6.51 -1.46 11.70
C VAL A 14 -7.08 -2.81 11.25
N LEU A 15 -7.82 -3.49 12.13
CA LEU A 15 -8.48 -4.75 11.79
C LEU A 15 -9.53 -4.55 10.69
N SER A 16 -10.33 -3.49 10.80
CA SER A 16 -11.34 -3.14 9.79
C SER A 16 -10.68 -2.86 8.45
N ALA A 17 -9.59 -2.08 8.44
CA ALA A 17 -8.81 -1.80 7.24
C ALA A 17 -8.27 -3.09 6.60
N GLY A 18 -7.75 -4.03 7.39
CA GLY A 18 -7.29 -5.33 6.91
C GLY A 18 -8.39 -6.14 6.19
N ILE A 19 -9.61 -6.17 6.74
CA ILE A 19 -10.76 -6.86 6.13
C ILE A 19 -11.14 -6.23 4.79
N PHE A 20 -11.24 -4.90 4.74
CA PHE A 20 -11.55 -4.19 3.50
C PHE A 20 -10.45 -4.38 2.45
N TRP A 21 -9.18 -4.37 2.87
CA TRP A 21 -8.05 -4.52 1.97
C TRP A 21 -7.96 -5.94 1.38
N SER A 22 -8.22 -6.97 2.20
CA SER A 22 -8.27 -8.36 1.74
C SER A 22 -9.41 -8.61 0.74
N THR A 23 -10.56 -7.96 0.93
CA THR A 23 -11.71 -8.06 0.00
C THR A 23 -11.44 -7.37 -1.33
N SER A 24 -10.62 -6.31 -1.35
CA SER A 24 -10.30 -5.54 -2.56
C SER A 24 -9.69 -6.38 -3.67
N GLY A 25 -8.90 -7.41 -3.36
CA GLY A 25 -8.25 -8.26 -4.37
C GLY A 25 -9.23 -9.16 -5.10
N ILE A 26 -10.22 -9.70 -4.40
CA ILE A 26 -11.31 -10.51 -4.98
C ILE A 26 -12.15 -9.63 -5.91
N LEU A 27 -12.50 -8.42 -5.46
CA LEU A 27 -13.26 -7.47 -6.26
C LEU A 27 -12.51 -7.12 -7.56
N TYR A 28 -11.20 -6.89 -7.50
CA TYR A 28 -10.39 -6.62 -8.69
C TYR A 28 -10.45 -7.77 -9.73
N ARG A 29 -10.41 -9.03 -9.28
CA ARG A 29 -10.51 -10.20 -10.18
C ARG A 29 -11.87 -10.34 -10.87
N LEU A 30 -12.93 -9.80 -10.28
CA LEU A 30 -14.28 -9.81 -10.85
C LEU A 30 -14.45 -8.75 -11.94
N LEU A 31 -13.61 -7.71 -11.97
CA LEU A 31 -13.59 -6.74 -13.06
C LEU A 31 -12.79 -7.31 -14.25
N GLN A 32 -13.42 -8.18 -15.05
CA GLN A 32 -12.76 -8.82 -16.19
C GLN A 32 -12.54 -7.89 -17.39
N GLU A 33 -13.26 -6.76 -17.48
CA GLU A 33 -13.19 -5.83 -18.62
C GLU A 33 -12.58 -4.46 -18.28
N ALA A 34 -12.21 -4.20 -17.02
CA ALA A 34 -11.69 -2.90 -16.63
C ALA A 34 -10.18 -2.82 -16.81
N THR A 35 -9.70 -1.80 -17.53
CA THR A 35 -8.25 -1.55 -17.63
C THR A 35 -7.70 -1.03 -16.29
N PRO A 36 -6.40 -1.23 -15.99
CA PRO A 36 -5.76 -0.77 -14.76
C PRO A 36 -5.98 0.73 -14.47
N TRP A 37 -6.00 1.55 -15.52
CA TRP A 37 -6.25 2.99 -15.45
C TRP A 37 -7.68 3.34 -14.99
N HIS A 38 -8.69 2.59 -15.44
CA HIS A 38 -10.07 2.79 -14.96
C HIS A 38 -10.16 2.47 -13.47
N VAL A 39 -9.53 1.38 -13.04
CA VAL A 39 -9.51 1.01 -11.62
C VAL A 39 -8.84 2.09 -10.78
N LEU A 40 -7.72 2.65 -11.26
CA LEU A 40 -7.04 3.75 -10.57
C LEU A 40 -7.91 5.00 -10.47
N PHE A 41 -8.60 5.36 -11.54
CA PHE A 41 -9.51 6.51 -11.56
C PHE A 41 -10.62 6.35 -10.51
N TYR A 42 -11.32 5.21 -10.51
CA TYR A 42 -12.39 4.94 -9.54
C TYR A 42 -11.87 4.84 -8.10
N ARG A 43 -10.69 4.25 -7.86
CA ARG A 43 -10.07 4.23 -6.53
C ARG A 43 -9.73 5.64 -6.04
N SER A 44 -9.15 6.48 -6.91
CA SER A 44 -8.77 7.85 -6.57
C SER A 44 -10.00 8.72 -6.30
N LEU A 45 -11.06 8.53 -7.10
CA LEU A 45 -12.34 9.21 -6.91
C LEU A 45 -13.03 8.80 -5.60
N ALA A 46 -13.02 7.50 -5.28
CA ALA A 46 -13.55 6.99 -4.01
C ALA A 46 -12.77 7.52 -2.81
N LEU A 47 -11.43 7.56 -2.89
CA LEU A 47 -10.56 8.11 -1.85
C LEU A 47 -10.84 9.61 -1.65
N LEU A 48 -10.95 10.38 -2.74
CA LEU A 48 -11.29 11.80 -2.70
C LEU A 48 -12.66 12.00 -2.03
N GLY A 49 -13.69 11.26 -2.45
CA GLY A 49 -15.02 11.33 -1.87
C GLY A 49 -15.04 10.99 -0.37
N ALA A 50 -14.37 9.91 0.02
CA ALA A 50 -14.27 9.49 1.42
C ALA A 50 -13.56 10.54 2.28
N LEU A 51 -12.44 11.10 1.80
CA LEU A 51 -11.72 12.17 2.49
C LEU A 51 -12.57 13.43 2.61
N LEU A 52 -13.29 13.84 1.56
CA LEU A 52 -14.18 15.00 1.59
C LEU A 52 -15.32 14.80 2.60
N ILE A 53 -15.99 13.64 2.59
CA ILE A 53 -17.05 13.31 3.54
C ILE A 53 -16.51 13.36 4.97
N TRP A 54 -15.34 12.75 5.22
CA TRP A 54 -14.71 12.76 6.53
C TRP A 54 -14.32 14.18 6.97
N PHE A 55 -13.75 14.98 6.08
CA PHE A 55 -13.39 16.38 6.35
C PHE A 55 -14.62 17.24 6.67
N VAL A 56 -15.69 17.12 5.89
CA VAL A 56 -16.95 17.85 6.13
C VAL A 56 -17.56 17.43 7.47
N TRP A 57 -17.58 16.13 7.77
CA TRP A 57 -18.11 15.61 9.03
C TRP A 57 -17.27 16.06 10.24
N ARG A 58 -15.94 16.06 10.12
CA ARG A 58 -15.00 16.37 11.21
C ARG A 58 -14.84 17.88 11.48
N TYR A 59 -14.86 18.71 10.43
CA TYR A 59 -14.51 20.13 10.51
C TYR A 59 -15.66 21.10 10.19
N ARG A 60 -16.84 20.60 9.76
CA ARG A 60 -18.17 21.28 9.68
C ARG A 60 -18.22 22.74 9.17
N GLY A 61 -17.20 23.26 8.49
CA GLY A 61 -17.14 24.64 8.00
C GLY A 61 -15.74 25.28 7.98
N ALA A 62 -14.78 24.74 8.74
CA ALA A 62 -13.39 25.22 8.77
C ALA A 62 -12.48 24.47 7.76
N MET A 63 -13.04 23.98 6.66
CA MET A 63 -12.32 23.14 5.70
C MET A 63 -11.19 23.91 5.01
N SER A 64 -11.46 25.15 4.57
CA SER A 64 -10.49 25.99 3.87
C SER A 64 -9.31 26.38 4.77
N THR A 65 -9.59 26.76 6.03
CA THR A 65 -8.55 27.12 6.99
C THR A 65 -7.69 25.92 7.36
N LYS A 66 -8.26 24.73 7.56
CA LYS A 66 -7.47 23.52 7.85
C LYS A 66 -6.69 22.98 6.67
N LEU A 67 -7.17 23.18 5.45
CA LEU A 67 -6.42 22.81 4.25
C LEU A 67 -5.19 23.73 4.05
N VAL A 68 -5.35 25.02 4.33
CA VAL A 68 -4.24 26.00 4.32
C VAL A 68 -3.26 25.74 5.46
N ASP A 69 -3.74 25.44 6.67
CA ASP A 69 -2.90 25.08 7.83
C ASP A 69 -2.08 23.81 7.57
N ALA A 70 -2.64 22.83 6.85
CA ALA A 70 -1.96 21.58 6.53
C ALA A 70 -0.76 21.80 5.57
N GLY A 71 -0.82 22.87 4.76
CA GLY A 71 0.32 23.44 4.05
C GLY A 71 1.08 22.48 3.13
N VAL A 72 2.37 22.75 2.98
CA VAL A 72 3.30 22.03 2.10
C VAL A 72 3.42 20.52 2.44
N PRO A 73 3.44 20.08 3.72
CA PRO A 73 3.51 18.66 4.05
C PRO A 73 2.35 17.83 3.48
N ALA A 74 1.12 18.37 3.51
CA ALA A 74 -0.04 17.70 2.93
C ALA A 74 0.05 17.61 1.41
N LEU A 75 0.57 18.65 0.74
CA LEU A 75 0.80 18.64 -0.69
C LEU A 75 1.86 17.60 -1.10
N ILE A 76 3.01 17.56 -0.40
CA ILE A 76 4.06 16.57 -0.65
C ILE A 76 3.53 15.16 -0.42
N GLY A 77 2.80 14.94 0.68
CA GLY A 77 2.18 13.64 0.97
C GLY A 77 1.19 13.21 -0.10
N GLY A 78 0.34 14.12 -0.58
CA GLY A 78 -0.61 13.87 -1.66
C GLY A 78 0.08 13.56 -3.00
N LEU A 79 1.12 14.30 -3.36
CA LEU A 79 1.91 14.05 -4.57
C LEU A 79 2.65 12.71 -4.50
N CYS A 80 3.25 12.39 -3.35
CA CYS A 80 3.91 11.11 -3.11
C CYS A 80 2.91 9.95 -3.23
N LEU A 81 1.72 10.08 -2.64
CA LEU A 81 0.67 9.07 -2.73
C LEU A 81 0.16 8.89 -4.17
N GLY A 82 -0.09 9.99 -4.88
CA GLY A 82 -0.53 9.96 -6.27
C GLY A 82 0.49 9.33 -7.21
N THR A 83 1.77 9.71 -7.06
CA THR A 83 2.88 9.12 -7.83
C THR A 83 3.08 7.64 -7.51
N ALA A 84 2.93 7.23 -6.25
CA ALA A 84 2.98 5.81 -5.86
C ALA A 84 1.87 4.98 -6.54
N PHE A 85 0.64 5.47 -6.56
CA PHE A 85 -0.46 4.77 -7.23
C PHE A 85 -0.29 4.73 -8.76
N ALA A 86 0.15 5.83 -9.37
CA ALA A 86 0.44 5.86 -10.81
C ALA A 86 1.60 4.90 -11.16
N GLY A 87 2.67 4.90 -10.37
CA GLY A 87 3.79 3.98 -10.53
C GLY A 87 3.38 2.51 -10.39
N TYR A 88 2.46 2.20 -9.48
CA TYR A 88 1.90 0.85 -9.34
C TYR A 88 1.16 0.38 -10.59
N ILE A 89 0.36 1.26 -11.22
CA ILE A 89 -0.32 0.92 -12.48
C ILE A 89 0.66 0.74 -13.63
N LEU A 90 1.65 1.64 -13.76
CA LEU A 90 2.70 1.50 -14.77
C LEU A 90 3.50 0.19 -14.58
N ALA A 91 3.76 -0.22 -13.33
CA ALA A 91 4.40 -1.49 -13.06
C ALA A 91 3.54 -2.68 -13.52
N LEU A 92 2.21 -2.61 -13.38
CA LEU A 92 1.30 -3.65 -13.88
C LEU A 92 1.20 -3.67 -15.41
N GLU A 93 1.36 -2.53 -16.09
CA GLU A 93 1.36 -2.49 -17.56
C GLU A 93 2.69 -2.97 -18.16
N HIS A 94 3.81 -2.67 -17.51
CA HIS A 94 5.14 -2.99 -18.03
C HIS A 94 5.76 -4.28 -17.47
N THR A 95 5.19 -4.86 -16.40
CA THR A 95 5.72 -6.08 -15.76
C THR A 95 4.60 -7.05 -15.42
N THR A 96 4.97 -8.27 -15.01
CA THR A 96 3.98 -9.26 -14.54
C THR A 96 3.39 -8.83 -13.19
N VAL A 97 2.17 -9.28 -12.91
CA VAL A 97 1.50 -9.05 -11.60
C VAL A 97 2.38 -9.54 -10.44
N ALA A 98 3.10 -10.65 -10.63
CA ALA A 98 4.06 -11.20 -9.68
C ALA A 98 5.16 -10.19 -9.32
N ASN A 99 5.79 -9.59 -10.34
CA ASN A 99 6.85 -8.60 -10.14
C ASN A 99 6.31 -7.33 -9.46
N ALA A 100 5.10 -6.89 -9.80
CA ALA A 100 4.46 -5.74 -9.16
C ALA A 100 4.12 -6.01 -7.68
N MET A 101 3.61 -7.21 -7.36
CA MET A 101 3.32 -7.65 -5.98
C MET A 101 4.60 -7.78 -5.16
N PHE A 102 5.69 -8.32 -5.74
CA PHE A 102 7.00 -8.37 -5.11
C PHE A 102 7.55 -6.97 -4.79
N LEU A 103 7.45 -6.04 -5.75
CA LEU A 103 7.84 -4.65 -5.55
C LEU A 103 7.02 -4.02 -4.41
N LEU A 104 5.71 -4.24 -4.37
CA LEU A 104 4.84 -3.74 -3.30
C LEU A 104 5.21 -4.32 -1.94
N ALA A 105 5.57 -5.60 -1.89
CA ALA A 105 5.97 -6.26 -0.65
C ALA A 105 7.31 -5.72 -0.11
N SER A 106 8.16 -5.16 -0.98
CA SER A 106 9.39 -4.45 -0.58
C SER A 106 9.16 -3.02 -0.05
N ALA A 107 7.98 -2.43 -0.29
CA ALA A 107 7.63 -1.08 0.15
C ALA A 107 7.85 -0.79 1.65
N PRO A 108 7.48 -1.67 2.62
CA PRO A 108 7.74 -1.43 4.04
C PRO A 108 9.23 -1.28 4.38
N PHE A 109 10.13 -1.89 3.61
CA PHE A 109 11.58 -1.74 3.81
C PHE A 109 12.04 -0.34 3.41
N PHE A 110 11.59 0.12 2.24
CA PHE A 110 11.85 1.48 1.78
C PHE A 110 11.22 2.52 2.73
N ALA A 111 10.02 2.26 3.22
CA ALA A 111 9.36 3.12 4.20
C ALA A 111 10.11 3.18 5.54
N ALA A 112 10.59 2.04 6.05
CA ALA A 112 11.40 2.00 7.28
C ALA A 112 12.73 2.76 7.11
N LEU A 113 13.39 2.59 5.97
CA LEU A 113 14.65 3.27 5.67
C LEU A 113 14.44 4.78 5.47
N ALA A 114 13.40 5.16 4.72
CA ALA A 114 13.01 6.55 4.53
C ALA A 114 12.60 7.19 5.87
N GLY A 115 11.89 6.47 6.74
CA GLY A 115 11.56 6.92 8.09
C GLY A 115 12.81 7.21 8.93
N ARG A 116 13.81 6.33 8.87
CA ARG A 116 15.10 6.57 9.54
C ARG A 116 15.84 7.79 9.00
N PHE A 117 15.87 7.99 7.68
CA PHE A 117 16.59 9.11 7.08
C PHE A 117 15.85 10.45 7.16
N LEU A 118 14.52 10.45 7.00
CA LEU A 118 13.70 11.67 6.96
C LEU A 118 13.20 12.10 8.33
N LEU A 119 12.81 11.15 9.20
CA LEU A 119 12.30 11.45 10.55
C LEU A 119 13.36 11.29 11.64
N GLY A 120 14.51 10.67 11.34
CA GLY A 120 15.57 10.42 12.32
C GLY A 120 15.22 9.36 13.37
N GLU A 121 14.14 8.61 13.17
CA GLU A 121 13.71 7.56 14.11
C GLU A 121 14.67 6.36 14.06
N GLY A 122 15.19 5.98 15.23
CA GLY A 122 16.09 4.85 15.37
C GLY A 122 15.33 3.52 15.20
N ILE A 123 15.58 2.82 14.10
CA ILE A 123 15.08 1.44 13.90
C ILE A 123 15.68 0.53 14.97
N ALA A 124 14.82 -0.03 15.82
CA ALA A 124 15.20 -0.97 16.86
C ALA A 124 15.74 -2.29 16.27
N SER A 125 16.64 -2.96 17.01
CA SER A 125 17.29 -4.20 16.56
C SER A 125 16.31 -5.34 16.26
N TYR A 126 15.20 -5.43 16.98
CA TYR A 126 14.15 -6.41 16.71
C TYR A 126 13.42 -6.15 15.38
N THR A 127 13.27 -4.88 14.97
CA THR A 127 12.63 -4.51 13.70
C THR A 127 13.48 -4.96 12.52
N TRP A 128 14.81 -4.93 12.63
CA TRP A 128 15.72 -5.48 11.62
C TRP A 128 15.51 -6.99 11.41
N VAL A 129 15.36 -7.75 12.49
CA VAL A 129 15.08 -9.19 12.42
C VAL A 129 13.72 -9.44 11.78
N ALA A 130 12.69 -8.67 12.18
CA ALA A 130 11.36 -8.76 11.58
C ALA A 130 11.38 -8.43 10.08
N MET A 131 12.13 -7.43 9.66
CA MET A 131 12.35 -7.08 8.26
C MET A 131 13.01 -8.24 7.51
N LEU A 132 14.09 -8.84 8.05
CA LEU A 132 14.73 -10.01 7.43
C LEU A 132 13.76 -11.19 7.26
N VAL A 133 12.99 -11.51 8.30
CA VAL A 133 11.97 -12.58 8.25
C VAL A 133 10.89 -12.27 7.21
N ALA A 134 10.42 -11.03 7.15
CA ALA A 134 9.47 -10.60 6.13
C ALA A 134 10.05 -10.72 4.71
N ALA A 135 11.33 -10.39 4.51
CA ALA A 135 11.99 -10.49 3.22
C ALA A 135 12.07 -11.96 2.75
N VAL A 136 12.35 -12.88 3.67
CA VAL A 136 12.32 -14.33 3.39
C VAL A 136 10.92 -14.78 2.99
N GLY A 137 9.88 -14.36 3.73
CA GLY A 137 8.49 -14.71 3.40
C GLY A 137 8.07 -14.22 2.00
N ILE A 138 8.47 -13.00 1.64
CA ILE A 138 8.22 -12.43 0.32
C ILE A 138 8.97 -13.21 -0.78
N ALA A 139 10.23 -13.58 -0.54
CA ALA A 139 11.01 -14.38 -1.48
C ALA A 139 10.38 -15.76 -1.73
N ILE A 140 9.83 -16.39 -0.68
CA ILE A 140 9.11 -17.68 -0.81
C ILE A 140 7.82 -17.50 -1.62
N MET A 141 7.01 -16.48 -1.33
CA MET A 141 5.77 -16.21 -2.07
C MET A 141 6.03 -15.90 -3.56
N ALA A 142 7.07 -15.13 -3.85
CA ALA A 142 7.47 -14.83 -5.24
C ALA A 142 8.06 -16.04 -5.96
N GLY A 143 8.78 -16.92 -5.25
CA GLY A 143 9.35 -18.15 -5.79
C GLY A 143 8.29 -19.15 -6.26
N ASP A 144 7.13 -19.20 -5.60
CA ASP A 144 6.03 -20.09 -5.98
C ASP A 144 5.38 -19.63 -7.31
N GLU A 145 5.20 -18.33 -7.53
CA GLU A 145 4.74 -17.78 -8.82
C GLU A 145 5.80 -17.92 -9.93
N LEU A 146 7.10 -17.86 -9.60
CA LEU A 146 8.20 -18.18 -10.53
C LEU A 146 8.21 -19.66 -10.93
N SER A 147 7.73 -20.55 -10.05
CA SER A 147 7.56 -21.97 -10.33
C SER A 147 6.33 -22.26 -11.21
N LEU A 148 5.26 -21.47 -11.06
CA LEU A 148 4.03 -21.53 -11.87
C LEU A 148 4.17 -20.82 -13.23
N GLY A 149 5.19 -19.98 -13.42
CA GLY A 149 5.49 -19.26 -14.66
C GLY A 149 6.96 -19.35 -15.05
N LYS A 150 7.33 -20.43 -15.75
CA LYS A 150 8.63 -20.63 -16.43
C LYS A 150 9.85 -20.60 -15.48
N GLY A 151 10.13 -21.73 -14.82
CA GLY A 151 11.39 -21.88 -14.07
C GLY A 151 11.81 -23.29 -13.69
N LEU A 152 10.93 -24.30 -13.78
CA LEU A 152 11.26 -25.70 -13.50
C LEU A 152 10.84 -26.68 -14.61
N GLY A 153 10.44 -26.17 -15.79
CA GLY A 153 10.15 -26.99 -16.98
C GLY A 153 11.34 -27.14 -17.94
N GLU A 154 12.28 -26.20 -17.95
CA GLU A 154 13.37 -26.17 -18.96
C GLU A 154 14.67 -26.83 -18.48
N GLY A 155 14.69 -27.43 -17.29
CA GLY A 155 15.80 -28.27 -16.80
C GLY A 155 15.56 -29.77 -16.91
N PHE A 156 14.29 -30.21 -16.95
CA PHE A 156 13.90 -31.63 -17.06
C PHE A 156 13.33 -31.99 -18.44
N GLY A 157 13.16 -31.03 -19.35
CA GLY A 157 12.77 -31.26 -20.75
C GLY A 157 13.92 -31.56 -21.72
N LEU A 158 15.15 -31.75 -21.21
CA LEU A 158 16.32 -32.22 -21.96
C LEU A 158 16.81 -33.58 -21.45
N ILE A 159 15.88 -34.47 -21.13
CA ILE A 159 16.08 -35.93 -21.14
C ILE A 159 14.82 -36.58 -21.73
#